data_AF-A0A0P1ESJ2-F1
#
_entry.id   AF-A0A0P1ESJ2-F1
#
_cell.length_a   1.000
_cell.length_b   1.000
_cell.length_c   1.000
_cell.angle_alpha   90.00
_cell.angle_beta   90.00
_cell.angle_gamma   90.00
#
_symmetry.space_group_name_H-M   'P 1'
#
loop_
_entity.id
_entity.type
_entity.pdbx_description
1 polymer ?
#
loop_
_entity_poly.entity_id
_entity_poly.type
_entity_poly.pdbx_seq_one_letter_code
_entity_poly.pdbx_strand_id
1 'polypeptide(L)'
;MKLTTAITASALLCPSIISAQATSTSLACEGVNGDIFLGIAGPSAQIWRRDDKRTTGVAVLMDQEHEGFPSAWGLSITGTQATIVVQPATCDSAGGTFPLSFVLLTNEQLTHGCCTIAE
;
A
#
# COMPACT_ATOMS: atom_id res chain seq x y z
N MET A 1 4.36 -68.22 -22.11
CA MET A 1 3.77 -67.09 -21.35
C MET A 1 4.89 -66.34 -20.65
N LYS A 2 5.18 -65.10 -21.06
CA LYS A 2 6.07 -64.17 -20.35
C LYS A 2 5.36 -62.81 -20.37
N LEU A 3 4.90 -62.38 -19.20
CA LEU A 3 4.34 -61.05 -18.97
C LEU A 3 5.52 -60.11 -18.72
N THR A 4 5.67 -59.07 -19.54
CA THR A 4 6.63 -58.00 -19.31
C THR A 4 5.84 -56.76 -18.91
N THR A 5 5.84 -56.46 -17.62
CA THR A 5 5.20 -55.28 -17.02
C THR A 5 6.03 -54.05 -17.34
N ALA A 6 5.48 -53.10 -18.10
CA ALA A 6 6.06 -51.77 -18.28
C ALA A 6 5.55 -50.85 -17.15
N ILE A 7 6.45 -50.34 -16.33
CA ILE A 7 6.16 -49.32 -15.31
C ILE A 7 6.42 -47.95 -15.96
N THR A 8 5.37 -47.24 -16.34
CA THR A 8 5.48 -45.87 -16.87
C THR A 8 5.55 -44.89 -15.69
N ALA A 9 6.72 -44.28 -15.49
CA ALA A 9 6.91 -43.23 -14.50
C ALA A 9 6.36 -41.90 -15.03
N SER A 10 5.18 -41.49 -14.56
CA SER A 10 4.64 -40.16 -14.82
C SER A 10 5.34 -39.15 -13.91
N ALA A 11 6.16 -38.30 -14.51
CA ALA A 11 6.79 -37.17 -13.83
C ALA A 11 5.72 -36.22 -13.26
N LEU A 12 5.75 -36.01 -11.95
CA LEU A 12 4.94 -34.99 -11.27
C LEU A 12 5.39 -33.60 -11.73
N LEU A 13 4.60 -32.97 -12.61
CA LEU A 13 4.66 -31.54 -12.84
C LEU A 13 4.16 -30.84 -11.56
N CYS A 14 5.08 -30.30 -10.75
CA CYS A 14 4.71 -29.34 -9.71
C CYS A 14 4.21 -28.06 -10.39
N PRO A 15 2.94 -27.65 -10.21
CA PRO A 15 2.52 -26.34 -10.68
C PRO A 15 3.20 -25.29 -9.81
N SER A 16 4.13 -24.53 -10.40
CA SER A 16 4.62 -23.31 -9.79
C SER A 16 3.43 -22.38 -9.55
N ILE A 17 3.08 -22.18 -8.28
CA ILE A 17 2.06 -21.22 -7.88
C ILE A 17 2.60 -19.83 -8.24
N ILE A 18 2.08 -19.25 -9.32
CA ILE A 18 2.29 -17.85 -9.64
C ILE A 18 1.55 -17.08 -8.54
N SER A 19 2.30 -16.56 -7.57
CA SER A 19 1.76 -15.61 -6.61
C SER A 19 1.42 -14.35 -7.40
N ALA A 20 0.13 -14.09 -7.59
CA ALA A 20 -0.34 -12.82 -8.10
C ALA A 20 0.09 -11.75 -7.09
N GLN A 21 1.16 -11.03 -7.41
CA GLN A 21 1.61 -9.90 -6.61
C GLN A 21 0.52 -8.85 -6.71
N ALA A 22 -0.28 -8.71 -5.64
CA ALA A 22 -1.34 -7.71 -5.57
C ALA A 22 -0.73 -6.36 -5.95
N THR A 23 -1.20 -5.79 -7.05
CA THR A 23 -0.81 -4.45 -7.47
C THR A 23 -1.33 -3.51 -6.40
N SER A 24 -0.45 -3.07 -5.49
CA SER A 24 -0.85 -2.18 -4.40
C SER A 24 -1.45 -0.91 -5.00
N THR A 25 -2.68 -0.59 -4.61
CA THR A 25 -3.41 0.61 -5.03
C THR A 25 -2.56 1.86 -4.84
N SER A 26 -2.40 2.66 -5.90
CA SER A 26 -1.73 3.95 -5.79
C SER A 26 -2.64 4.94 -5.06
N LEU A 27 -2.08 5.72 -4.15
CA LEU A 27 -2.77 6.69 -3.32
C LEU A 27 -2.17 8.08 -3.51
N ALA A 28 -3.04 9.09 -3.54
CA ALA A 28 -2.69 10.48 -3.37
C ALA A 28 -3.46 11.03 -2.17
N CYS A 29 -2.73 11.57 -1.19
CA CYS A 29 -3.26 11.99 0.09
C CYS A 29 -2.78 13.40 0.46
N GLU A 30 -3.61 14.13 1.20
CA GLU A 30 -3.27 15.41 1.79
C GLU A 30 -3.78 15.53 3.23
N GLY A 31 -3.03 16.18 4.11
CA GLY A 31 -3.50 16.52 5.45
C GLY A 31 -4.74 17.42 5.39
N VAL A 32 -5.58 17.39 6.43
CA VAL A 32 -6.82 18.20 6.47
C VAL A 32 -6.53 19.69 6.21
N ASN A 33 -5.39 20.20 6.68
CA ASN A 33 -4.98 21.60 6.51
C ASN A 33 -4.26 21.89 5.17
N GLY A 34 -4.01 20.86 4.34
CA GLY A 34 -3.27 20.98 3.07
C GLY A 34 -1.80 21.36 3.23
N ASP A 35 -1.22 21.09 4.39
CA ASP A 35 0.17 21.37 4.77
C ASP A 35 1.12 20.21 4.42
N ILE A 36 0.61 18.98 4.46
CA ILE A 36 1.34 17.75 4.14
C ILE A 36 0.64 17.04 2.98
N PHE A 37 1.45 16.50 2.07
CA PHE A 37 1.02 15.65 0.98
C PHE A 37 1.78 14.32 1.03
N LEU A 38 1.08 13.23 0.78
CA LEU A 38 1.63 11.88 0.78
C LEU A 38 1.14 11.11 -0.46
N GLY A 39 2.07 10.49 -1.18
CA GLY A 39 1.77 9.53 -2.23
C GLY A 39 2.28 8.15 -1.88
N ILE A 40 1.52 7.11 -2.19
CA ILE A 40 1.96 5.70 -2.11
C ILE A 40 1.72 5.07 -3.47
N ALA A 41 2.75 4.46 -4.06
CA ALA A 41 2.62 3.78 -5.34
C ALA A 41 3.59 2.59 -5.36
N GLY A 42 3.05 1.37 -5.41
CA GLY A 42 3.89 0.19 -5.30
C GLY A 42 4.62 0.16 -3.94
N PRO A 43 5.93 -0.16 -3.94
CA PRO A 43 6.77 -0.15 -2.74
C PRO A 43 7.27 1.26 -2.36
N SER A 44 6.80 2.32 -3.00
CA SER A 44 7.31 3.69 -2.80
C SER A 44 6.34 4.57 -2.03
N ALA A 45 6.86 5.30 -1.06
CA ALA A 45 6.17 6.41 -0.41
C ALA A 45 6.85 7.73 -0.78
N GLN A 46 6.07 8.79 -0.97
CA GLN A 46 6.56 10.14 -1.23
C GLN A 46 5.86 11.12 -0.32
N ILE A 47 6.60 11.92 0.45
CA ILE A 47 6.04 12.95 1.33
C ILE A 47 6.63 14.32 0.99
N TRP A 48 5.82 15.35 1.04
CA TRP A 48 6.26 16.74 0.92
C TRP A 48 5.31 17.68 1.65
N ARG A 49 5.80 18.86 2.01
CA ARG A 49 4.96 20.00 2.37
C ARG A 49 4.81 20.93 1.18
N ARG A 50 3.82 21.81 1.20
CA ARG A 50 3.48 22.72 0.10
C ARG A 50 4.71 23.44 -0.49
N ASP A 51 5.63 23.87 0.36
CA ASP A 51 6.81 24.65 -0.02
C ASP A 51 8.14 23.87 0.15
N ASP A 52 8.06 22.58 0.47
CA ASP A 52 9.24 21.72 0.72
C ASP A 52 9.52 20.78 -0.46
N LYS A 53 10.77 20.30 -0.53
CA LYS A 53 11.14 19.26 -1.51
C LYS A 53 10.45 17.93 -1.20
N ARG A 54 10.13 17.21 -2.27
CA ARG A 54 9.64 15.85 -2.17
C ARG A 54 10.72 14.90 -1.68
N THR A 55 10.36 14.13 -0.66
CA THR A 55 11.19 13.09 -0.08
C THR A 55 10.59 11.74 -0.39
N THR A 56 11.40 10.82 -0.91
CA THR A 56 10.98 9.47 -1.25
C THR A 56 11.50 8.47 -0.22
N GLY A 57 10.66 7.49 0.11
CA GLY A 57 11.00 6.36 0.95
C GLY A 57 10.29 5.10 0.48
N VAL A 58 10.18 4.16 1.40
CA VAL A 58 9.58 2.83 1.17
C VAL A 58 8.19 2.79 1.79
N ALA A 59 7.25 2.18 1.08
CA ALA A 59 5.95 1.77 1.58
C ALA A 59 5.85 0.23 1.55
N VAL A 60 5.35 -0.37 2.62
CA VAL A 60 5.07 -1.80 2.70
C VAL A 60 3.63 -1.98 3.15
N LEU A 61 2.80 -2.57 2.29
CA LEU A 61 1.44 -2.94 2.66
C LEU A 61 1.51 -3.97 3.80
N MET A 62 0.77 -3.73 4.87
CA MET A 62 0.70 -4.64 6.00
C MET A 62 -0.19 -5.84 5.66
N ASP A 63 0.14 -7.02 6.19
CA ASP A 63 -0.66 -8.22 5.99
C ASP A 63 -2.10 -8.01 6.51
N GLN A 64 -3.07 -8.35 5.66
CA GLN A 64 -4.49 -8.20 5.94
C GLN A 64 -5.28 -9.36 5.31
N GLU A 65 -6.37 -9.77 5.97
CA GLU A 65 -7.20 -10.92 5.54
C GLU A 65 -8.17 -10.59 4.40
N HIS A 66 -8.13 -9.37 3.87
CA HIS A 66 -9.06 -8.88 2.86
C HIS A 66 -8.37 -8.02 1.81
N GLU A 67 -9.04 -7.84 0.68
CA GLU A 67 -8.63 -6.91 -0.37
C GLU A 67 -9.30 -5.54 -0.16
N GLY A 68 -8.69 -4.49 -0.70
CA GLY A 68 -9.23 -3.13 -0.63
C GLY A 68 -9.19 -2.49 0.77
N PHE A 69 -9.95 -1.41 0.93
CA PHE A 69 -9.96 -0.62 2.16
C PHE A 69 -10.87 -1.21 3.25
N PRO A 70 -10.53 -1.04 4.54
CA PRO A 70 -9.39 -0.29 5.06
C PRO A 70 -8.03 -0.95 4.77
N SER A 71 -6.96 -0.17 4.69
CA SER A 71 -5.63 -0.73 4.43
C SER A 71 -4.58 0.05 5.21
N ALA A 72 -3.50 -0.64 5.58
CA ALA A 72 -2.41 -0.03 6.33
C ALA A 72 -1.06 -0.26 5.65
N TRP A 73 -0.20 0.74 5.71
CA TRP A 73 1.17 0.66 5.21
C TRP A 73 2.15 1.08 6.29
N GLY A 74 3.21 0.29 6.44
CA GLY A 74 4.44 0.73 7.11
C GLY A 74 5.26 1.59 6.15
N LEU A 75 5.69 2.76 6.61
CA LEU A 75 6.47 3.72 5.84
C LEU A 75 7.84 3.91 6.47
N SER A 76 8.88 3.99 5.63
CA SER A 76 10.22 4.40 6.04
C SER A 76 10.72 5.49 5.10
N ILE A 77 10.76 6.73 5.59
CA ILE A 77 11.14 7.91 4.81
C ILE A 77 12.27 8.64 5.53
N THR A 78 13.44 8.74 4.89
CA THR A 78 14.65 9.39 5.47
C THR A 78 15.03 8.89 6.88
N GLY A 79 14.76 7.62 7.17
CA GLY A 79 15.03 7.02 8.49
C GLY A 79 13.93 7.24 9.53
N THR A 80 12.88 8.01 9.22
CA THR A 80 11.68 8.11 10.04
C THR A 80 10.72 6.98 9.69
N GLN A 81 10.29 6.24 10.71
CA GLN A 81 9.25 5.21 10.57
C GLN A 81 7.88 5.82 10.85
N ALA A 82 6.90 5.44 10.05
CA ALA A 82 5.51 5.83 10.23
C ALA A 82 4.58 4.71 9.81
N THR A 83 3.33 4.77 10.27
CA THR A 83 2.26 3.90 9.79
C THR A 83 1.13 4.78 9.28
N ILE A 84 0.62 4.48 8.09
CA ILE A 84 -0.61 5.10 7.60
C ILE A 84 -1.72 4.04 7.56
N VAL A 85 -2.89 4.42 8.04
CA VAL A 85 -4.13 3.66 7.90
C VAL A 85 -5.08 4.46 7.04
N VAL A 86 -5.61 3.87 5.98
CA VAL A 86 -6.56 4.49 5.05
C VAL A 86 -7.88 3.73 5.10
N GLN A 87 -8.99 4.45 5.15
CA GLN A 87 -10.32 3.88 5.34
C GLN A 87 -11.36 4.52 4.42
N PRO A 88 -12.44 3.81 4.06
CA PRO A 88 -13.51 4.32 3.21
C PRO A 88 -14.41 5.26 4.02
N ALA A 89 -14.00 6.52 4.14
CA ALA A 89 -14.80 7.56 4.76
C ALA A 89 -14.52 8.88 4.04
N THR A 90 -15.59 9.49 3.53
CA THR A 90 -15.52 10.81 2.90
C THR A 90 -14.99 11.84 3.88
N CYS A 91 -14.08 12.69 3.42
CA CYS A 91 -13.53 13.76 4.24
C CYS A 91 -13.25 15.00 3.40
N ASP A 92 -13.16 16.13 4.10
CA ASP A 92 -12.83 17.42 3.54
C ASP A 92 -11.44 17.86 3.99
N SER A 93 -10.70 18.42 3.05
CA SER A 93 -9.38 19.02 3.25
C SER A 93 -9.28 20.32 2.46
N ALA A 94 -8.16 21.03 2.59
CA ALA A 94 -7.94 22.29 1.89
C ALA A 94 -8.05 22.17 0.35
N GLY A 95 -7.76 21.00 -0.23
CA GLY A 95 -7.86 20.73 -1.67
C GLY A 95 -9.24 20.27 -2.15
N GLY A 96 -10.17 19.95 -1.24
CA GLY A 96 -11.54 19.55 -1.59
C GLY A 96 -12.07 18.36 -0.77
N THR A 97 -13.08 17.70 -1.33
CA THR A 97 -13.72 16.51 -0.73
C THR A 97 -13.19 15.25 -1.40
N PHE A 98 -12.78 14.28 -0.59
CA PHE A 98 -12.17 13.03 -1.06
C PHE A 98 -12.92 11.81 -0.51
N PRO A 99 -12.89 10.66 -1.22
CA PRO A 99 -13.67 9.48 -0.82
C PRO A 99 -13.05 8.66 0.32
N LEU A 100 -11.77 8.87 0.62
CA LEU A 100 -11.04 8.14 1.66
C LEU A 100 -10.46 9.11 2.68
N SER A 101 -10.35 8.65 3.92
CA SER A 101 -9.61 9.37 4.98
C SER A 101 -8.41 8.54 5.42
N PHE A 102 -7.42 9.21 6.00
CA PHE A 102 -6.27 8.55 6.58
C PHE A 102 -5.93 9.05 7.97
N VAL A 103 -5.24 8.18 8.71
CA VAL A 103 -4.48 8.52 9.90
C VAL A 103 -3.03 8.14 9.67
N LEU A 104 -2.13 9.10 9.77
CA LEU A 104 -0.68 8.91 9.72
C LEU A 104 -0.13 9.02 11.14
N LEU A 105 0.42 7.93 11.63
CA LEU A 105 1.05 7.83 12.92
C LEU A 105 2.58 7.83 12.75
N THR A 106 3.23 8.82 13.34
CA THR A 106 4.68 8.85 13.54
C THR A 106 4.97 8.70 15.03
N ASN A 107 6.24 8.54 15.41
CA ASN A 107 6.62 8.47 16.83
C ASN A 107 6.27 9.74 17.63
N GLU A 108 6.13 10.88 16.95
CA GLU A 108 5.98 12.20 17.59
C GLU A 108 4.58 12.79 17.40
N GLN A 109 3.87 12.36 16.35
CA GLN A 109 2.66 13.05 15.90
C GLN A 109 1.68 12.10 15.22
N LEU A 110 0.40 12.36 15.47
CA LEU A 110 -0.73 11.80 14.74
C LEU A 110 -1.29 12.87 13.82
N THR A 111 -1.39 12.56 12.54
CA THR A 111 -1.90 13.46 11.49
C THR A 111 -3.11 12.83 10.81
N HIS A 112 -4.15 13.63 10.59
CA HIS A 112 -5.33 13.22 9.83
C HIS A 112 -5.33 13.87 8.46
N GLY A 113 -5.96 13.22 7.50
CA GLY A 113 -6.20 13.80 6.19
C GLY A 113 -7.06 12.97 5.29
N CYS A 114 -7.02 13.35 4.03
CA CYS A 114 -7.84 12.85 2.96
C CYS A 114 -7.01 12.15 1.90
N CYS A 115 -7.57 11.14 1.26
CA CYS A 115 -6.94 10.39 0.19
C CYS A 115 -7.92 10.12 -0.96
N THR A 116 -7.36 9.97 -2.15
CA THR A 116 -8.01 9.29 -3.28
C THR A 116 -7.10 8.19 -3.81
N ILE A 117 -7.70 7.26 -4.56
CA ILE A 117 -6.95 6.40 -5.45
C ILE A 117 -6.38 7.26 -6.58
N ALA A 118 -5.10 7.08 -6.88
CA ALA A 118 -4.43 7.74 -8.00
C ALA A 118 -4.35 6.79 -9.20
N GLU A 119 -4.62 7.31 -10.39
CA GLU A 119 -4.50 6.59 -11.68
C GLU A 119 -3.10 6.72 -12.29
#